data_AF-A0A524GLF3-F1
#
_entry.id   AF-A0A524GLF3-F1
#
_cell.length_a   1.000
_cell.length_b   1.000
_cell.length_c   1.000
_cell.angle_alpha   90.00
_cell.angle_beta   90.00
_cell.angle_gamma   90.00
#
_symmetry.space_group_name_H-M   'P 1'
#
loop_
_entity.id
_entity.type
_entity.pdbx_description
1 polymer ?
#
loop_
_entity_poly.entity_id
_entity_poly.type
_entity_poly.pdbx_seq_one_letter_code
_entity_poly.pdbx_strand_id
1 'polypeptide(L)'
;MLQKLASASTRWSTRWVPDAWVIAVILTIVAYILGLIFTKATAYQLIQNWGSGFWVLLSFGMQMCLIIMTGYILATTPIFSRLLNGLAGLPKGNKGAIALMALVSMG
;
A
#
# COMPACT_ATOMS: atom_id res chain seq x y z
N MET A 1 -14.49 -2.30 -26.24
CA MET A 1 -14.62 -0.83 -26.00
C MET A 1 -14.14 -0.45 -24.60
N LEU A 2 -14.57 -1.13 -23.53
CA LEU A 2 -14.09 -0.89 -22.15
C LEU A 2 -12.57 -1.02 -21.98
N GLN A 3 -11.92 -2.02 -22.61
CA GLN A 3 -10.46 -2.16 -22.55
C GLN A 3 -9.69 -0.98 -23.16
N LYS A 4 -10.20 -0.35 -24.23
CA LYS A 4 -9.56 0.82 -24.85
C LYS A 4 -9.68 2.05 -23.96
N LEU A 5 -10.86 2.29 -23.38
CA LEU A 5 -11.07 3.36 -22.40
C LEU A 5 -10.23 3.15 -21.14
N ALA A 6 -10.19 1.92 -20.60
CA ALA A 6 -9.34 1.57 -19.48
C ALA A 6 -7.85 1.82 -19.80
N SER A 7 -7.37 1.38 -20.96
CA SER A 7 -5.99 1.61 -21.37
C SER A 7 -5.65 3.09 -21.57
N ALA A 8 -6.61 3.90 -22.06
CA ALA A 8 -6.44 5.34 -22.21
C ALA A 8 -6.35 6.05 -20.85
N SER A 9 -7.24 5.70 -19.91
CA SER A 9 -7.21 6.20 -18.53
C SER A 9 -5.94 5.77 -17.80
N THR A 10 -5.52 4.51 -17.93
CA THR A 10 -4.26 4.02 -17.33
C THR A 10 -3.06 4.76 -17.90
N ARG A 11 -2.99 4.96 -19.22
CA ARG A 11 -1.88 5.66 -19.90
C ARG A 11 -1.83 7.15 -19.55
N TRP A 12 -2.98 7.78 -19.33
CA TRP A 12 -3.02 9.14 -18.82
C TRP A 12 -2.54 9.19 -17.36
N SER A 13 -3.05 8.30 -16.51
CA SER A 13 -2.68 8.24 -15.10
C SER A 13 -1.19 7.96 -14.89
N THR A 14 -0.61 6.97 -15.57
CA THR A 14 0.84 6.67 -15.45
C THR A 14 1.76 7.76 -15.99
N ARG A 15 1.25 8.64 -16.86
CA ARG A 15 2.04 9.75 -17.41
C ARG A 15 2.00 11.00 -16.53
N TRP A 16 0.90 11.22 -15.82
CA TRP A 16 0.67 12.44 -15.04
C TRP A 16 0.79 12.26 -13.54
N VAL A 17 0.55 11.06 -13.01
CA VAL A 17 0.69 10.77 -11.58
C VAL A 17 2.17 10.61 -11.28
N PRO A 18 2.79 11.54 -10.52
CA PRO A 18 4.17 11.38 -10.07
C PRO A 18 4.27 10.16 -9.17
N ASP A 19 5.48 9.67 -8.98
CA ASP A 19 5.74 8.68 -7.95
C ASP A 19 5.23 9.15 -6.57
N ALA A 20 4.71 8.23 -5.77
CA ALA A 20 4.10 8.53 -4.48
C ALA A 20 5.06 9.28 -3.54
N TRP A 21 6.36 8.99 -3.62
CA TRP A 21 7.38 9.69 -2.85
C TRP A 21 7.50 11.17 -3.24
N VAL A 22 7.43 11.49 -4.54
CA VAL A 22 7.47 12.88 -5.02
C VAL A 22 6.29 13.67 -4.49
N ILE A 23 5.09 13.08 -4.50
CA ILE A 23 3.88 13.70 -3.93
C ILE A 23 4.07 14.00 -2.45
N ALA A 24 4.62 13.05 -1.68
CA ALA A 24 4.87 13.21 -0.24
C ALA A 24 5.87 14.34 0.06
N VAL A 25 6.93 14.48 -0.74
CA VAL A 25 7.91 15.57 -0.59
C VAL A 25 7.27 16.93 -0.87
N ILE A 26 6.52 17.05 -1.97
CA ILE A 26 5.80 18.30 -2.32
C ILE A 26 4.82 18.67 -1.21
N LEU A 27 4.01 17.72 -0.73
CA LEU A 27 3.08 17.95 0.36
C LEU A 27 3.78 18.37 1.65
N THR A 28 4.95 17.79 1.95
CA THR A 28 5.74 18.18 3.12
C THR A 28 6.18 19.65 3.04
N ILE A 29 6.65 20.09 1.87
CA ILE A 29 7.04 21.49 1.63
C ILE A 29 5.82 22.41 1.76
N VAL A 30 4.70 22.04 1.12
CA VAL A 30 3.46 22.81 1.18
C VAL A 30 2.95 22.93 2.62
N ALA A 31 2.92 21.82 3.37
CA ALA A 31 2.51 21.80 4.77
C ALA A 31 3.44 22.65 5.65
N TYR A 32 4.75 22.65 5.39
CA TYR A 32 5.70 23.49 6.10
C TYR A 32 5.44 24.99 5.85
N ILE A 33 5.25 25.40 4.60
CA ILE A 33 4.93 26.79 4.23
C ILE A 33 3.61 27.22 4.87
N LEU A 34 2.56 26.39 4.76
CA LEU A 34 1.26 26.68 5.36
C LEU A 34 1.37 26.76 6.88
N GLY A 35 2.16 25.90 7.52
CA GLY A 35 2.39 25.94 8.95
C GLY A 35 3.03 27.26 9.40
N LEU A 36 3.98 27.81 8.63
CA LEU A 36 4.63 29.09 8.93
C LEU A 36 3.66 30.28 8.79
N ILE A 37 2.73 30.24 7.83
CA ILE A 37 1.78 31.33 7.59
C ILE A 37 0.62 31.29 8.59
N PHE A 38 0.07 30.10 8.85
CA PHE A 38 -1.16 29.95 9.61
C PHE A 38 -0.95 29.66 11.10
N THR A 39 0.26 29.33 11.55
CA THR A 39 0.56 28.97 12.95
C THR A 39 1.51 29.98 13.58
N LYS A 40 1.37 30.21 14.89
CA LYS A 40 2.31 31.03 15.69
C LYS A 40 3.62 30.31 16.05
N ALA A 41 3.85 29.12 15.50
CA ALA A 41 4.99 28.28 15.85
C ALA A 41 6.24 28.73 15.07
N THR A 42 7.39 28.70 15.74
CA THR A 42 8.67 29.09 15.12
C THR A 42 9.10 28.06 14.07
N ALA A 43 9.83 28.49 13.03
CA ALA A 43 10.37 27.61 11.99
C ALA A 43 11.07 26.34 12.53
N TYR A 44 11.80 26.46 13.65
CA TYR A 44 12.45 25.35 14.33
C TYR A 44 11.45 24.37 14.98
N GLN A 45 10.37 24.88 15.57
CA GLN A 45 9.34 24.06 16.20
C GLN A 45 8.58 23.22 15.16
N LEU A 46 8.31 23.76 13.97
CA LEU A 46 7.68 23.00 12.88
C LEU A 46 8.56 21.83 12.43
N ILE A 47 9.87 22.04 12.33
CA ILE A 47 10.82 20.97 11.96
C ILE A 47 10.88 19.91 13.05
N GLN A 48 10.90 20.31 14.33
CA GLN A 48 10.82 19.36 15.45
C GLN A 48 9.54 18.53 15.42
N ASN A 49 8.39 19.16 15.17
CA ASN A 49 7.09 18.49 15.10
C ASN A 49 7.01 17.53 13.90
N TRP A 50 7.56 17.91 12.76
CA TRP A 50 7.66 17.02 11.61
C TRP A 50 8.59 15.83 11.91
N GLY A 51 9.75 16.09 12.52
CA GLY A 51 10.72 15.08 12.88
C GLY A 51 10.16 14.06 13.88
N SER A 52 9.42 14.49 14.90
CA SER A 52 8.79 13.58 15.87
C SER A 52 7.76 12.66 15.20
N GLY A 53 6.95 13.19 14.27
CA GLY A 53 6.01 12.38 13.48
C GLY A 53 6.70 11.40 12.53
N PHE A 54 7.82 11.80 11.92
CA PHE A 54 8.59 10.94 11.01
C PHE A 54 9.09 9.65 11.69
N TRP A 55 9.56 9.73 12.94
CA TRP A 55 10.03 8.56 13.67
C TRP A 55 8.92 7.55 14.00
N VAL A 56 7.68 8.01 14.17
CA VAL A 56 6.51 7.13 14.34
C VAL A 56 6.20 6.38 13.03
N LEU A 57 6.30 7.06 11.89
CA LEU A 57 6.12 6.42 10.58
C LEU A 57 7.23 5.39 10.29
N LEU A 58 8.46 5.64 10.73
CA LEU A 58 9.56 4.70 10.58
C LEU A 58 9.32 3.40 11.37
N SER A 59 8.91 3.50 12.63
CA SER A 59 8.61 2.32 13.46
C SER A 59 7.40 1.55 12.91
N PHE A 60 6.37 2.25 12.46
CA PHE A 60 5.23 1.66 11.74
C PHE A 60 5.69 0.95 10.45
N GLY A 61 6.54 1.59 9.65
CA GLY A 61 7.09 1.01 8.42
C GLY A 61 7.87 -0.28 8.68
N MET A 62 8.72 -0.31 9.71
CA MET A 62 9.43 -1.52 10.12
C MET A 62 8.45 -2.65 10.48
N GLN A 63 7.40 -2.36 11.26
CA GLN A 63 6.39 -3.35 11.63
C GLN A 63 5.67 -3.91 10.40
N MET A 64 5.27 -3.05 9.46
CA MET A 64 4.61 -3.47 8.22
C MET A 64 5.55 -4.30 7.33
N CYS A 65 6.83 -3.91 7.21
CA CYS A 65 7.84 -4.69 6.49
C CYS A 65 8.00 -6.10 7.07
N LEU A 66 8.07 -6.22 8.40
CA LEU A 66 8.17 -7.52 9.07
C LEU A 66 6.90 -8.36 8.89
N ILE A 67 5.72 -7.77 8.96
CA ILE A 67 4.44 -8.46 8.71
C ILE A 67 4.43 -9.05 7.30
N ILE A 68 4.76 -8.24 6.29
CA ILE A 68 4.79 -8.68 4.89
C ILE A 68 5.86 -9.76 4.66
N MET A 69 7.08 -9.53 5.16
CA MET A 69 8.20 -10.47 4.96
C MET A 69 7.93 -11.81 5.66
N THR A 70 7.42 -11.78 6.90
CA THR A 70 7.08 -12.99 7.65
C THR A 70 5.92 -13.73 6.97
N GLY A 71 4.89 -13.00 6.51
CA GLY A 71 3.79 -13.57 5.74
C GLY A 71 4.27 -14.27 4.46
N TYR A 72 5.20 -13.64 3.73
CA TYR A 72 5.83 -14.24 2.55
C TYR A 72 6.61 -15.51 2.90
N ILE A 73 7.50 -15.45 3.89
CA ILE A 73 8.28 -16.61 4.34
C ILE A 73 7.34 -17.76 4.73
N LEU A 74 6.32 -17.47 5.53
CA LEU A 74 5.32 -18.42 5.98
C LEU A 74 4.57 -19.06 4.81
N ALA A 75 4.12 -18.27 3.83
CA ALA A 75 3.47 -18.77 2.61
C ALA A 75 4.37 -19.70 1.78
N THR A 76 5.69 -19.48 1.79
CA THR A 76 6.66 -20.31 1.06
C THR A 76 7.09 -21.59 1.78
N THR A 77 6.71 -21.77 3.05
CA THR A 77 7.04 -23.01 3.78
C THR A 77 6.29 -24.23 3.22
N PRO A 78 6.89 -25.44 3.26
CA PRO A 78 6.27 -26.65 2.71
C PRO A 78 4.94 -27.01 3.39
N ILE A 79 4.76 -26.62 4.65
CA ILE A 79 3.53 -26.86 5.41
C ILE A 79 2.37 -26.02 4.82
N PHE A 80 2.56 -24.71 4.68
CA PHE A 80 1.54 -23.81 4.14
C PHE A 80 1.28 -24.06 2.66
N SER A 81 2.31 -24.36 1.87
CA SER A 81 2.14 -24.73 0.46
C SER A 81 1.24 -25.96 0.30
N ARG A 82 1.41 -27.01 1.13
CA ARG A 82 0.54 -28.19 1.13
C ARG A 82 -0.90 -27.85 1.51
N LEU A 83 -1.08 -27.00 2.52
CA LEU A 83 -2.39 -26.55 2.98
C LEU A 83 -3.15 -25.78 1.88
N LEU A 84 -2.47 -24.82 1.24
CA LEU A 84 -3.01 -24.05 0.13
C LEU A 84 -3.32 -24.94 -1.08
N ASN A 85 -2.46 -25.90 -1.42
CA ASN A 85 -2.72 -26.87 -2.48
C ASN A 85 -3.93 -27.77 -2.17
N GLY A 86 -4.11 -28.17 -0.91
CA GLY A 86 -5.29 -28.91 -0.46
C GLY A 86 -6.58 -28.09 -0.63
N LEU A 87 -6.55 -26.82 -0.23
CA LEU A 87 -7.69 -25.90 -0.41
C LEU A 87 -7.97 -25.62 -1.89
N ALA A 88 -6.92 -25.42 -2.69
CA ALA A 88 -7.03 -25.22 -4.13
C ALA A 88 -7.52 -26.47 -4.88
N GLY A 89 -7.40 -27.66 -4.28
CA GLY A 89 -7.94 -28.91 -4.81
C GLY A 89 -9.42 -29.17 -4.47
N LEU A 90 -10.05 -28.36 -3.60
CA LEU A 90 -11.47 -28.50 -3.25
C LEU A 90 -12.42 -28.26 -4.45
N PRO A 91 -12.19 -27.27 -5.33
CA PRO A 91 -13.06 -27.04 -6.47
C PRO A 91 -12.85 -28.09 -7.56
N LYS A 92 -13.88 -28.90 -7.83
CA LYS A 92 -13.85 -29.92 -8.89
C LYS A 92 -14.24 -29.39 -10.28
N GLY A 93 -14.25 -28.06 -10.49
CA GLY A 93 -14.57 -27.43 -11.78
C GLY A 93 -14.55 -25.90 -11.78
N ASN A 94 -14.56 -25.27 -12.97
CA ASN A 94 -14.36 -23.83 -13.17
C ASN A 94 -15.32 -22.95 -12.36
N LYS A 95 -16.61 -23.30 -12.29
CA LYS A 95 -17.60 -22.53 -11.52
C LYS A 95 -17.31 -22.56 -10.02
N GLY A 96 -16.84 -23.70 -9.51
CA GLY A 96 -16.45 -23.86 -8.11
C GLY A 96 -15.18 -23.09 -7.77
N ALA A 97 -14.20 -23.04 -8.69
CA ALA A 97 -12.97 -22.28 -8.49
C ALA A 97 -13.25 -20.77 -8.43
N ILE A 98 -14.13 -20.27 -9.30
CA ILE A 98 -14.57 -18.88 -9.28
C ILE A 98 -15.35 -18.58 -7.99
N ALA A 99 -16.25 -19.47 -7.55
CA ALA A 99 -17.00 -19.30 -6.31
C ALA A 99 -16.10 -19.29 -5.08
N LEU A 100 -15.12 -20.21 -5.00
CA LEU A 100 -14.15 -20.26 -3.90
C LEU A 100 -13.29 -19.00 -3.85
N MET A 101 -12.75 -18.56 -5.00
CA MET A 101 -11.97 -17.32 -5.09
C MET A 101 -12.79 -16.09 -4.71
N ALA A 102 -14.05 -16.00 -5.17
CA ALA A 102 -14.93 -14.91 -4.82
C ALA A 102 -15.22 -14.88 -3.31
N LEU A 103 -15.47 -16.03 -2.69
CA LEU A 103 -15.75 -16.14 -1.26
C LEU A 103 -14.52 -15.77 -0.41
N VAL A 104 -13.33 -16.19 -0.82
CA VAL A 104 -12.07 -15.86 -0.13
C VAL A 104 -11.68 -14.39 -0.32
N SER A 105 -11.93 -13.80 -1.49
CA SER A 105 -11.55 -12.41 -1.79
C SER A 105 -12.55 -11.36 -1.33
N MET A 106 -13.82 -11.74 -1.11
CA MET A 106 -14.87 -10.85 -0.61
C MET A 106 -15.08 -10.96 0.91
N GLY A 107 -14.41 -11.90 1.57
CA GLY A 107 -14.41 -12.06 3.03
C GLY A 107 -13.34 -11.24 3.73
#